data_AF-A0A350I6Y2-F1
#
_entry.id   AF-A0A350I6Y2-F1
#
_cell.length_a   1.000
_cell.length_b   1.000
_cell.length_c   1.000
_cell.angle_alpha   90.00
_cell.angle_beta   90.00
_cell.angle_gamma   90.00
#
_symmetry.space_group_name_H-M   'P 1'
#
loop_
_entity.id
_entity.type
_entity.pdbx_description
1 polymer ?
#
loop_
_entity_poly.entity_id
_entity_poly.type
_entity_poly.pdbx_seq_one_letter_code
_entity_poly.pdbx_strand_id
1 'polypeptide(L)'
;DCQTCNYTQLRMNGLAGGYSQILINGRPIFSPLTGLYGLEQIPVNMIDKIEIIRGGGSSLYGSSAIGGTVNVITKIPKVNSFSI
;
A
#
# COMPACT_ATOMS: atom_id res chain seq x y z
N ASP A 1 -8.22 21.70 -14.03
CA ASP A 1 -7.97 21.07 -12.73
C ASP A 1 -7.82 19.57 -12.85
N CYS A 2 -6.58 19.07 -12.82
CA CYS A 2 -6.37 17.65 -12.61
C CYS A 2 -5.29 17.44 -11.56
N GLN A 3 -5.72 17.37 -10.30
CA GLN A 3 -4.86 17.07 -9.16
C GLN A 3 -4.48 15.57 -9.08
N THR A 4 -4.99 14.75 -10.02
CA THR A 4 -5.02 13.28 -9.93
C THR A 4 -5.03 12.59 -11.30
N CYS A 5 -4.49 13.21 -12.36
CA CYS A 5 -4.40 12.53 -13.65
C CYS A 5 -3.17 11.61 -13.67
N ASN A 6 -3.38 10.34 -14.02
CA ASN A 6 -2.33 9.37 -14.38
C ASN A 6 -1.55 8.70 -13.22
N TYR A 7 -2.16 8.50 -12.05
CA TYR A 7 -1.57 7.69 -10.98
C TYR A 7 -2.05 6.25 -11.00
N THR A 8 -1.22 5.32 -10.51
CA THR A 8 -1.58 3.90 -10.46
C THR A 8 -2.59 3.67 -9.34
N GLN A 9 -3.75 3.11 -9.69
CA GLN A 9 -4.77 2.71 -8.73
C GLN A 9 -4.74 1.20 -8.52
N LEU A 10 -4.81 0.79 -7.25
CA LEU A 10 -5.07 -0.59 -6.89
C LEU A 10 -6.57 -0.85 -6.98
N ARG A 11 -7.00 -1.92 -7.66
CA ARG A 11 -8.42 -2.33 -7.69
C ARG A 11 -8.54 -3.74 -7.14
N MET A 12 -9.46 -3.95 -6.20
CA MET A 12 -9.69 -5.23 -5.55
C MET A 12 -11.19 -5.53 -5.53
N ASN A 13 -11.56 -6.77 -5.88
CA ASN A 13 -12.96 -7.22 -5.86
C ASN A 13 -13.94 -6.28 -6.62
N GLY A 14 -13.47 -5.66 -7.71
CA GLY A 14 -14.26 -4.70 -8.52
C GLY A 14 -14.31 -3.28 -7.97
N LEU A 15 -13.88 -3.06 -6.72
CA LEU A 15 -13.90 -1.76 -6.06
C LEU A 15 -12.70 -0.89 -6.51
N ALA A 16 -12.92 0.42 -6.50
CA ALA A 16 -11.88 1.41 -6.77
C ALA A 16 -10.86 1.47 -5.63
N GLY A 17 -9.70 2.10 -5.88
CA GLY A 17 -8.62 2.15 -4.90
C GLY A 17 -9.04 2.63 -3.53
N GLY A 18 -9.90 3.65 -3.42
CA GLY A 18 -10.31 4.22 -2.12
C GLY A 18 -10.93 3.21 -1.15
N TYR A 19 -11.31 2.03 -1.64
CA TYR A 19 -11.83 0.91 -0.87
C TYR A 19 -10.78 -0.20 -0.62
N SER A 20 -9.51 0.00 -0.94
CA SER A 20 -8.42 -0.92 -0.65
C SER A 20 -7.40 -0.22 0.25
N GLN A 21 -7.10 -0.82 1.41
CA GLN A 21 -6.11 -0.28 2.33
C GLN A 21 -4.71 -0.76 1.94
N ILE A 22 -3.74 0.16 1.91
CA ILE A 22 -2.33 -0.20 1.70
C ILE A 22 -1.53 0.08 2.96
N LEU A 23 -0.69 -0.87 3.33
CA LEU A 23 0.20 -0.83 4.48
C LEU A 23 1.64 -1.07 4.03
N ILE A 24 2.61 -0.42 4.68
CA ILE A 24 4.03 -0.81 4.65
C ILE A 24 4.39 -1.30 6.04
N ASN A 25 4.86 -2.55 6.15
CA ASN A 25 5.23 -3.16 7.42
C ASN A 25 4.12 -3.02 8.48
N GLY A 26 2.86 -3.19 8.08
CA GLY A 26 1.68 -3.05 8.95
C GLY A 26 1.26 -1.61 9.25
N ARG A 27 1.97 -0.59 8.78
CA ARG A 27 1.61 0.81 8.99
C ARG A 27 0.86 1.39 7.80
N PRO A 28 -0.31 2.03 8.00
CA PRO A 28 -1.01 2.70 6.92
C PRO A 28 -0.18 3.87 6.43
N ILE A 29 0.10 3.85 5.13
CA ILE A 29 0.88 4.88 4.43
C ILE A 29 0.00 5.79 3.58
N PHE A 30 -1.32 5.61 3.64
CA PHE A 30 -2.25 6.22 2.72
C PHE A 30 -3.41 6.94 3.42
N SER A 31 -3.83 8.06 2.82
CA SER A 31 -5.05 8.79 3.16
C SER A 31 -6.08 8.63 2.04
N PRO A 32 -7.26 8.04 2.32
CA PRO A 32 -8.34 7.88 1.32
C PRO A 32 -8.82 9.18 0.69
N LEU A 33 -8.48 10.34 1.27
CA LEU A 33 -8.87 11.65 0.79
C LEU A 33 -8.23 12.01 -0.58
N THR A 34 -7.03 11.50 -0.88
CA THR A 34 -6.29 11.88 -2.10
C THR A 34 -6.36 10.84 -3.21
N GLY A 35 -6.84 9.62 -2.93
CA GLY A 35 -6.91 8.52 -3.93
C GLY A 35 -5.55 8.01 -4.42
N LEU A 36 -4.44 8.63 -4.01
CA LEU A 36 -3.07 8.45 -4.51
C LEU A 36 -2.22 7.57 -3.58
N TYR A 37 -1.90 6.35 -4.02
CA TYR A 37 -1.13 5.41 -3.19
C TYR A 37 0.38 5.67 -3.18
N GLY A 38 0.92 6.33 -4.22
CA GLY A 38 2.36 6.55 -4.36
C GLY A 38 3.17 5.24 -4.38
N LEU A 39 2.56 4.12 -4.83
CA LEU A 39 3.23 2.81 -4.91
C LEU A 39 4.45 2.86 -5.82
N GLU A 40 4.46 3.79 -6.78
CA GLU A 40 5.56 4.05 -7.68
C GLU A 40 6.84 4.52 -6.96
N GLN A 41 6.72 5.01 -5.72
CA GLN A 41 7.84 5.44 -4.90
C GLN A 41 8.52 4.29 -4.16
N ILE A 42 7.94 3.08 -4.16
CA ILE A 42 8.48 1.91 -3.48
C ILE A 42 9.24 1.07 -4.50
N PRO A 43 10.59 1.11 -4.53
CA PRO A 43 11.37 0.31 -5.46
C PRO A 43 11.20 -1.20 -5.17
N VAL A 44 10.96 -2.00 -6.20
CA VAL A 44 10.70 -3.44 -6.08
C VAL A 44 11.83 -4.22 -5.40
N ASN A 45 13.07 -3.71 -5.46
CA ASN A 45 14.23 -4.33 -4.83
C ASN A 45 14.17 -4.31 -3.30
N MET A 46 13.40 -3.39 -2.69
CA MET A 46 13.25 -3.28 -1.24
C MET A 46 12.14 -4.18 -0.69
N ILE A 47 11.28 -4.73 -1.56
CA ILE A 47 10.15 -5.55 -1.18
C ILE A 47 10.61 -6.98 -0.93
N ASP A 48 10.28 -7.53 0.25
CA ASP A 48 10.49 -8.93 0.61
C ASP A 48 9.29 -9.78 0.16
N LYS A 49 8.08 -9.36 0.54
CA LYS A 49 6.82 -10.01 0.13
C LYS A 49 5.66 -9.02 0.15
N ILE A 50 4.59 -9.39 -0.55
CA ILE A 50 3.31 -8.67 -0.55
C ILE A 50 2.26 -9.61 0.02
N GLU A 51 1.60 -9.17 1.08
CA GLU A 51 0.51 -9.89 1.74
C GLU A 51 -0.82 -9.27 1.32
N ILE A 52 -1.78 -10.11 0.91
CA ILE A 52 -3.07 -9.66 0.40
C ILE A 52 -4.17 -10.32 1.22
N ILE A 53 -4.98 -9.50 1.88
CA ILE A 53 -6.18 -9.92 2.60
C ILE A 53 -7.37 -9.46 1.76
N ARG A 54 -8.17 -10.43 1.31
CA ARG A 54 -9.38 -10.17 0.52
C ARG A 54 -10.58 -10.03 1.45
N GLY A 55 -11.40 -9.00 1.25
CA GLY A 55 -12.61 -8.77 2.04
C GLY A 55 -12.42 -7.77 3.19
N GLY A 56 -13.42 -7.67 4.06
CA GLY A 56 -13.51 -6.61 5.07
C GLY A 56 -12.46 -6.74 6.18
N GLY A 57 -11.53 -5.79 6.22
CA GLY A 57 -10.50 -5.64 7.25
C GLY A 57 -10.56 -4.31 8.01
N SER A 58 -11.65 -3.54 7.86
CA SER A 58 -11.67 -2.12 8.22
C SER A 58 -11.50 -1.83 9.71
N SER A 59 -11.92 -2.75 10.57
CA SER A 59 -11.74 -2.64 12.03
C SER A 59 -10.30 -2.87 12.47
N LEU A 60 -9.51 -3.64 11.71
CA LEU A 60 -8.12 -3.96 12.04
C LEU A 60 -7.11 -3.07 11.30
N TYR A 61 -7.39 -2.76 10.03
CA TYR A 61 -6.42 -2.12 9.13
C TYR A 61 -6.80 -0.68 8.72
N GLY A 62 -8.01 -0.22 9.07
CA GLY A 62 -8.46 1.15 8.82
C GLY A 62 -9.67 1.23 7.89
N SER A 63 -10.37 2.37 7.91
CA SER A 63 -11.67 2.56 7.22
C SER A 63 -11.68 2.21 5.73
N SER A 64 -10.53 2.27 5.06
CA SER A 64 -10.41 1.97 3.62
C SER A 64 -10.25 0.49 3.28
N ALA A 65 -10.20 -0.43 4.26
CA ALA A 65 -9.98 -1.87 4.02
C ALA A 65 -11.27 -2.65 3.67
N ILE A 66 -12.19 -2.05 2.90
CA ILE A 66 -13.52 -2.63 2.59
C ILE A 66 -13.39 -3.73 1.52
N GLY A 67 -12.67 -3.42 0.44
CA GLY A 67 -12.34 -4.35 -0.64
C GLY A 67 -11.17 -5.27 -0.32
N GLY A 68 -10.32 -4.88 0.63
CA GLY A 68 -9.21 -5.67 1.11
C GLY A 68 -8.06 -4.82 1.62
N THR A 69 -7.02 -5.49 2.09
CA THR A 69 -5.77 -4.90 2.55
C THR A 69 -4.60 -5.48 1.78
N VAL A 70 -3.70 -4.62 1.32
CA VAL A 70 -2.40 -5.00 0.76
C VAL A 70 -1.31 -4.49 1.69
N ASN A 71 -0.51 -5.40 2.22
CA ASN A 71 0.59 -5.09 3.11
C ASN A 71 1.93 -5.41 2.43
N VAL A 72 2.73 -4.38 2.18
CA VAL A 72 4.06 -4.49 1.61
C VAL A 72 5.07 -4.68 2.73
N ILE A 73 5.70 -5.84 2.76
CA ILE A 73 6.76 -6.15 3.72
C ILE A 73 8.11 -5.84 3.07
N THR A 74 8.88 -4.96 3.70
CA THR A 74 10.21 -4.58 3.21
C THR A 74 11.29 -5.53 3.73
N LYS A 75 12.37 -5.70 2.96
CA LYS A 75 13.52 -6.50 3.37
C LYS A 75 14.16 -5.95 4.62
N ILE A 76 14.52 -6.85 5.52
CA ILE A 76 15.37 -6.52 6.67
C ILE A 76 16.82 -6.50 6.18
N PRO A 77 17.57 -5.41 6.42
CA PRO A 77 18.97 -5.34 6.02
C PRO A 77 19.77 -6.44 6.75
N LYS A 78 20.37 -7.35 5.99
CA LYS A 78 21.20 -8.45 6.54
C LYS A 78 22.63 -8.01 6.86
N VAL A 79 23.10 -6.97 6.19
CA VAL A 79 24.44 -6.41 6.35
C VAL A 79 24.28 -4.92 6.52
N ASN A 80 24.81 -4.38 7.62
CA ASN A 80 24.89 -2.95 7.86
C ASN A 80 26.33 -2.50 7.58
N SER A 81 26.66 -2.32 6.31
CA SER A 81 27.95 -1.77 5.90
C SER A 81 27.77 -0.34 5.43
N PHE A 82 28.34 0.60 6.18
CA PHE A 82 28.49 1.98 5.76
C PHE A 82 29.94 2.19 5.32
N SER A 83 30.17 2.53 4.06
CA SER A 83 31.47 2.95 3.54
C SER A 83 31.43 4.45 3.27
N ILE A 84 32.40 5.17 3.83
CA ILE A 84 32.65 6.60 3.58
C ILE A 84 33.41 6.74 2.26
#